data_AF-A0A1J4SCE6-F1
#
_entry.id   AF-A0A1J4SCE6-F1
#
_cell.length_a   1.000
_cell.length_b   1.000
_cell.length_c   1.000
_cell.angle_alpha   90.00
_cell.angle_beta   90.00
_cell.angle_gamma   90.00
#
_symmetry.space_group_name_H-M   'P 1'
#
loop_
_entity.id
_entity.type
_entity.pdbx_description
1 polymer ?
#
loop_
_entity_poly.entity_id
_entity_poly.type
_entity_poly.pdbx_seq_one_letter_code
_entity_poly.pdbx_strand_id
1 'polypeptide(L)' 'MFGIGMPELIIILVIILIIFGAGKLPEIGSGIGKAIRNFKGATAEDEKKETDKLDEKNKS' A
#
# COMPACT_ATOMS: atom_id res chain seq x y z
N MET A 1 26.80 -16.92 -4.59
CA MET A 1 25.68 -17.48 -3.81
C MET A 1 24.40 -16.96 -4.45
N PHE A 2 23.68 -17.84 -5.14
CA PHE A 2 22.46 -17.50 -5.87
C PHE A 2 21.40 -17.09 -4.84
N GLY A 3 21.12 -15.79 -4.74
CA GLY A 3 19.97 -15.29 -3.99
C GLY A 3 18.68 -15.83 -4.62
N ILE A 4 17.60 -15.84 -3.85
CA ILE A 4 16.27 -16.19 -4.34
C ILE A 4 15.99 -15.39 -5.62
N GLY A 5 16.01 -16.08 -6.76
CA GLY A 5 15.79 -15.48 -8.05
C GLY A 5 14.31 -15.28 -8.32
N MET A 6 14.01 -14.58 -9.41
CA MET A 6 12.65 -14.46 -9.91
C MET A 6 11.95 -15.83 -10.12
N PRO A 7 12.65 -16.90 -10.60
CA PRO A 7 12.04 -18.22 -10.75
C PRO A 7 11.59 -18.83 -9.42
N GLU A 8 12.41 -18.76 -8.37
CA GLU A 8 12.07 -19.30 -7.05
C GLU A 8 10.88 -18.57 -6.41
N LEU A 9 10.79 -17.25 -6.58
CA LEU A 9 9.62 -16.48 -6.12
C LEU A 9 8.33 -16.90 -6.83
N ILE A 10 8.39 -17.18 -8.13
CA ILE A 10 7.22 -17.64 -8.89
C ILE A 10 6.77 -19.02 -8.38
N ILE A 11 7.69 -19.94 -8.12
CA ILE A 11 7.35 -21.26 -7.57
C ILE A 11 6.65 -21.13 -6.21
N ILE A 12 7.19 -20.29 -5.31
CA ILE A 12 6.58 -20.03 -4.01
C ILE A 12 5.18 -19.42 -4.17
N LEU A 13 5.03 -18.46 -5.08
CA LEU A 13 3.75 -17.82 -5.39
C LEU A 13 2.72 -18.86 -5.86
N VAL A 14 3.11 -19.77 -6.76
CA VAL A 14 2.22 -20.84 -7.25
C VAL A 14 1.77 -21.75 -6.11
N ILE A 15 2.66 -22.14 -5.20
CA ILE A 15 2.30 -22.96 -4.03
C ILE A 15 1.28 -22.24 -3.14
N ILE A 16 1.51 -20.96 -2.87
CA ILE A 16 0.58 -20.11 -2.09
C ILE A 16 -0.77 -20.03 -2.81
N LEU A 17 -0.79 -19.84 -4.13
CA LEU A 17 -2.02 -19.80 -4.92
C LEU A 17 -2.78 -21.12 -4.92
N ILE A 18 -2.11 -22.26 -4.82
CA ILE A 18 -2.77 -23.57 -4.70
C ILE A 18 -3.44 -23.71 -3.32
N ILE A 19 -2.75 -23.29 -2.25
CA ILE A 19 -3.28 -23.40 -0.88
C ILE A 19 -4.44 -22.42 -0.65
N PHE A 20 -4.27 -21.16 -1.04
CA PHE A 20 -5.23 -20.10 -0.76
C PHE A 20 -6.24 -19.89 -1.90
N GLY A 21 -5.94 -20.34 -3.11
CA GLY A 21 -6.71 -20.08 -4.33
C GLY A 21 -6.34 -18.74 -4.98
N ALA A 22 -6.41 -18.69 -6.31
CA ALA A 22 -6.08 -17.49 -7.10
C ALA A 22 -6.99 -16.28 -6.83
N GLY A 23 -8.20 -16.51 -6.30
CA GLY A 23 -9.14 -15.45 -5.94
C GLY A 23 -8.81 -14.71 -4.62
N LYS A 24 -8.09 -15.34 -3.69
CA LYS A 24 -7.84 -14.73 -2.37
C LYS A 24 -6.81 -13.60 -2.41
N LEU A 25 -5.81 -13.68 -3.28
CA LEU A 25 -4.83 -12.60 -3.46
C LEU A 25 -5.46 -11.25 -3.88
N PRO A 26 -6.29 -11.18 -4.95
CA PRO A 26 -6.92 -9.92 -5.35
C PRO A 26 -7.96 -9.43 -4.33
N GLU A 27 -8.62 -10.34 -3.60
CA GLU A 27 -9.55 -9.98 -2.52
C GLU A 27 -8.83 -9.25 -1.39
N ILE A 28 -7.73 -9.82 -0.89
CA ILE A 28 -6.88 -9.23 0.15
C ILE A 28 -6.22 -7.94 -0.37
N GLY A 29 -5.69 -7.96 -1.60
CA GLY A 29 -5.05 -6.80 -2.23
C GLY A 29 -6.01 -5.62 -2.40
N SER A 30 -7.28 -5.87 -2.72
CA SER A 30 -8.30 -4.83 -2.80
C SER A 30 -8.59 -4.19 -1.45
N GLY A 31 -8.63 -4.97 -0.37
CA GLY A 31 -8.79 -4.46 0.99
C GLY A 31 -7.61 -3.60 1.43
N ILE A 32 -6.39 -4.12 1.24
CA ILE A 32 -5.14 -3.41 1.56
C ILE A 32 -5.01 -2.13 0.72
N GLY A 33 -5.31 -2.19 -0.59
CA GLY A 33 -5.23 -1.03 -1.48
C GLY A 33 -6.18 0.10 -1.07
N LYS A 34 -7.41 -0.24 -0.64
CA LYS A 34 -8.35 0.76 -0.09
C LYS A 34 -7.82 1.35 1.22
N ALA A 35 -7.28 0.53 2.11
CA ALA A 35 -6.69 1.00 3.38
C ALA A 35 -5.50 1.96 3.14
N ILE A 36 -4.58 1.60 2.25
CA ILE A 36 -3.43 2.46 1.88
C ILE A 36 -3.92 3.78 1.26
N ARG A 37 -4.92 3.72 0.36
CA ARG A 37 -5.47 4.92 -0.28
C ARG A 37 -6.12 5.86 0.73
N ASN A 38 -6.89 5.32 1.68
CA ASN A 38 -7.54 6.10 2.72
C ASN A 38 -6.51 6.69 3.69
N PHE A 39 -5.49 5.91 4.08
CA PHE A 39 -4.39 6.37 4.93
C PHE A 39 -3.63 7.52 4.28
N LYS A 40 -3.23 7.36 3.02
CA LYS A 40 -2.53 8.40 2.25
C LYS A 40 -3.40 9.65 2.06
N GLY A 41 -4.70 9.49 1.85
CA GLY A 41 -5.64 10.60 1.72
C GLY A 41 -5.74 11.41 3.02
N ALA A 42 -5.90 10.74 4.16
CA ALA A 42 -5.97 11.40 5.47
C ALA A 42 -4.68 12.15 5.80
N THR A 43 -3.51 11.51 5.62
CA THR A 43 -2.21 12.17 5.85
C THR A 43 -2.03 13.39 4.94
N ALA A 44 -2.37 13.29 3.66
CA ALA A 44 -2.25 14.42 2.74
C ALA A 44 -3.21 15.58 3.09
N GLU A 45 -4.39 15.29 3.63
CA GLU A 45 -5.34 16.32 4.06
C GLU A 45 -4.89 17.02 5.35
N ASP A 46 -4.27 16.29 6.27
CA ASP A 46 -3.65 16.84 7.48
C ASP A 46 -2.43 17.71 7.15
N GLU A 47 -1.54 17.25 6.26
CA GLU A 47 -0.39 18.05 5.78
C GLU A 47 -0.85 19.36 5.10
N LYS A 48 -1.92 19.29 4.30
CA LYS A 48 -2.46 20.48 3.62
C LYS A 48 -3.10 21.46 4.61
N LYS A 49 -3.79 20.97 5.64
CA LYS A 49 -4.34 21.81 6.72
C LYS A 49 -3.26 22.43 7.59
N GLU A 50 -2.13 21.75 7.78
CA GLU A 50 -0.99 22.29 8.53
C GLU A 50 -0.28 23.40 7.74
N THR A 51 -0.15 23.22 6.43
CA THR A 51 0.45 24.22 5.53
C THR A 51 -0.40 25.48 5.42
N ASP A 52 -1.73 25.36 5.22
CA ASP A 52 -2.64 26.52 5.17
C ASP A 52 -2.66 27.33 6.50
N LYS A 53 -2.51 26.67 7.65
CA LYS A 53 -2.43 27.35 8.97
C LYS A 53 -1.12 28.12 9.18
N LEU A 54 -0.03 27.65 8.57
CA LEU A 54 1.30 28.28 8.68
C LEU A 54 1.40 29.54 7.80
N ASP A 55 0.76 29.53 6.62
CA ASP A 55 0.70 30.66 5.70
C ASP A 55 -0.16 31.83 6.24
N GLU A 56 -1.23 31.53 6.99
CA GLU A 56 -2.08 32.57 7.61
C GLU A 56 -1.38 33.27 8.80
N LYS A 57 -0.53 32.55 9.54
CA LYS A 57 0.21 33.08 10.70
C LYS A 57 1.39 33.97 10.33
N ASN A 58 1.97 33.81 9.14
CA ASN A 58 3.08 34.64 8.64
C ASN A 58 2.63 35.93 7.94
N LYS A 59 1.31 36.13 7.77
CA LYS A 59 0.74 37.29 7.09
C LYS A 59 0.02 38.28 8.03
N SER A 60 0.04 38.03 9.35
CA SER A 60 -0.47 38.92 10.39
C SER A 60 0.65 39.59 11.18
#